data_AF-A0AAW7LZX2-F1
#
_entry.id   AF-A0AAW7LZX2-F1
#
_cell.length_a   1.000
_cell.length_b   1.000
_cell.length_c   1.000
_cell.angle_alpha   90.00
_cell.angle_beta   90.00
_cell.angle_gamma   90.00
#
_symmetry.space_group_name_H-M   'P 1'
#
loop_
_entity.id
_entity.type
_entity.pdbx_description
1 polymer ?
#
loop_
_entity_poly.entity_id
_entity_poly.type
_entity_poly.pdbx_seq_one_letter_code
_entity_poly.pdbx_strand_id
1 'polypeptide(L)'
;MSRRHIFTERQRAALFDLPTDELSLLKFYTLGDDDLENIRQRRRPENRIGFALQLCALRYPGRALAPGEMIPREVLSFVGAQLGVPADALLTYATRRQTRQQHMDTLREIYGYKTFTGRGARDLREWTFGQAEDARSNEDLAHRFIVRCRETSTILPAVSTIERLCADALVAAERRIETRIAENLTADVRDHLDKLLSEMLAGNISRFIWLRNFEVGNNSAAANRLLDRLEFLRTLNINHSALASIPAHRIARLRRQGERYFTDGLRDIT
;
A
#
# COMPACT_ATOMS: atom_id res chain seq x y z
N MET A 1 -9.02 -3.26 21.15
CA MET A 1 -8.99 -2.26 20.05
C MET A 1 -9.16 -3.01 18.74
N SER A 2 -10.21 -2.71 17.96
CA SER A 2 -10.44 -3.37 16.66
C SER A 2 -9.29 -3.03 15.72
N ARG A 3 -8.70 -4.03 15.06
CA ARG A 3 -7.72 -3.81 13.99
C ARG A 3 -8.46 -3.09 12.86
N ARG A 4 -8.29 -1.76 12.73
CA ARG A 4 -8.74 -1.03 11.55
C ARG A 4 -8.11 -1.69 10.34
N HIS A 5 -8.93 -2.36 9.53
CA HIS A 5 -8.51 -2.89 8.24
C HIS A 5 -8.28 -1.72 7.30
N ILE A 6 -7.08 -1.67 6.71
CA ILE A 6 -6.65 -0.55 5.86
C ILE A 6 -7.18 -0.72 4.45
N PHE A 7 -7.27 -1.96 3.99
CA PHE A 7 -7.87 -2.28 2.71
C PHE A 7 -9.38 -2.53 2.86
N THR A 8 -10.14 -2.03 1.89
CA THR A 8 -11.52 -2.47 1.69
C THR A 8 -11.54 -3.94 1.25
N GLU A 9 -12.68 -4.62 1.39
CA GLU A 9 -12.84 -6.00 0.91
C GLU A 9 -12.53 -6.13 -0.57
N ARG A 10 -12.97 -5.16 -1.38
CA ARG A 10 -12.67 -5.10 -2.82
C ARG A 10 -11.17 -5.02 -3.11
N GLN A 11 -10.44 -4.19 -2.35
CA GLN A 11 -8.99 -4.07 -2.49
C GLN A 11 -8.27 -5.35 -2.08
N ARG A 12 -8.74 -6.00 -1.00
CA ARG A 12 -8.19 -7.30 -0.59
C ARG A 12 -8.39 -8.36 -1.65
N ALA A 13 -9.60 -8.46 -2.20
CA ALA A 13 -9.91 -9.40 -3.27
C ALA A 13 -9.00 -9.16 -4.48
N ALA A 14 -8.88 -7.91 -4.93
CA ALA A 14 -8.04 -7.56 -6.07
C ALA A 14 -6.55 -7.89 -5.89
N LEU A 15 -6.03 -7.83 -4.66
CA LEU A 15 -4.62 -8.08 -4.36
C LEU A 15 -4.31 -9.54 -4.03
N PHE A 16 -5.25 -10.28 -3.45
CA PHE A 16 -4.96 -11.57 -2.80
C PHE A 16 -5.84 -12.73 -3.28
N ASP A 17 -6.92 -12.50 -4.00
CA ASP A 17 -7.74 -13.62 -4.49
C ASP A 17 -7.09 -14.32 -5.68
N LEU A 18 -7.44 -15.58 -5.86
CA LEU A 18 -7.04 -16.33 -7.04
C LEU A 18 -7.78 -15.74 -8.26
N PRO A 19 -7.10 -15.55 -9.40
CA PRO A 19 -7.74 -15.02 -10.59
C PRO A 19 -8.78 -16.01 -11.11
N THR A 20 -9.90 -15.49 -11.59
CA THR A 20 -10.97 -16.26 -12.23
C THR A 20 -11.16 -15.88 -13.69
N ASP A 21 -10.58 -14.77 -14.13
CA ASP A 21 -10.59 -14.37 -15.53
C ASP A 21 -9.63 -15.21 -16.37
N GLU A 22 -10.06 -15.54 -17.58
CA GLU A 22 -9.35 -16.42 -18.51
C GLU A 22 -7.95 -15.92 -18.84
N LEU A 23 -7.78 -14.62 -19.05
CA LEU A 23 -6.48 -14.02 -19.39
C LEU A 23 -5.45 -14.22 -18.28
N SER A 24 -5.83 -14.00 -17.03
CA SER A 24 -4.95 -14.21 -15.89
C SER A 24 -4.65 -15.70 -15.66
N LEU A 25 -5.62 -16.59 -15.86
CA LEU A 25 -5.42 -18.03 -15.80
C LEU A 25 -4.41 -18.50 -16.87
N LEU A 26 -4.60 -18.09 -18.12
CA LEU A 26 -3.67 -18.41 -19.22
C LEU A 26 -2.27 -17.89 -18.93
N LYS A 27 -2.15 -16.67 -18.39
CA LYS A 27 -0.87 -16.03 -18.11
C LYS A 27 -0.10 -16.67 -16.95
N PHE A 28 -0.78 -16.98 -15.86
CA PHE A 28 -0.11 -17.35 -14.61
C PHE A 28 -0.24 -18.83 -14.25
N TYR A 29 -1.30 -19.51 -14.70
CA TYR A 29 -1.67 -20.86 -14.26
C TYR A 29 -1.45 -21.93 -15.33
N THR A 30 -0.91 -21.56 -16.49
CA THR A 30 -0.43 -22.54 -17.48
C THR A 30 0.82 -23.23 -16.94
N LEU A 31 0.79 -24.56 -16.91
CA LEU A 31 1.85 -25.43 -16.40
C LEU A 31 2.75 -25.84 -17.56
N GLY A 32 4.04 -25.56 -17.44
CA GLY A 32 5.05 -26.00 -18.41
C GLY A 32 5.41 -27.48 -18.23
N ASP A 33 6.23 -28.01 -19.14
CA ASP A 33 6.63 -29.42 -19.12
C ASP A 33 7.35 -29.80 -17.82
N ASP A 34 8.27 -28.96 -17.33
CA ASP A 34 8.96 -29.16 -16.05
C ASP A 34 7.96 -29.19 -14.87
N ASP A 35 6.92 -28.35 -14.92
CA ASP A 35 5.89 -28.34 -13.88
C ASP A 35 5.13 -29.66 -13.88
N LEU A 36 4.72 -30.11 -15.07
CA LEU A 36 3.97 -31.35 -15.26
C LEU A 36 4.80 -32.56 -14.85
N GLU A 37 6.08 -32.61 -15.19
CA GLU A 37 7.00 -33.66 -14.77
C GLU A 37 7.07 -33.74 -13.25
N ASN A 38 7.32 -32.61 -12.59
CA ASN A 38 7.32 -32.54 -11.14
C ASN A 38 5.97 -33.01 -10.58
N ILE A 39 4.85 -32.45 -11.05
CA ILE A 39 3.49 -32.79 -10.59
C ILE A 39 3.20 -34.28 -10.73
N ARG A 40 3.61 -34.92 -11.83
CA ARG A 40 3.36 -36.36 -12.09
C ARG A 40 4.06 -37.29 -11.10
N GLN A 41 5.12 -36.86 -10.42
CA GLN A 41 5.78 -37.64 -9.35
C GLN A 41 4.82 -37.96 -8.18
N ARG A 42 3.72 -37.22 -8.05
CA ARG A 42 2.71 -37.44 -7.01
C ARG A 42 1.75 -38.53 -7.47
N ARG A 43 1.61 -39.58 -6.65
CA ARG A 43 0.89 -40.82 -7.05
C ARG A 43 -0.60 -40.62 -7.30
N ARG A 44 -1.28 -39.84 -6.46
CA ARG A 44 -2.75 -39.75 -6.47
C ARG A 44 -3.25 -38.47 -7.15
N PRO A 45 -4.38 -38.51 -7.89
CA PRO A 45 -4.94 -37.34 -8.57
C PRO A 45 -5.13 -36.13 -7.66
N GLU A 46 -5.64 -36.34 -6.44
CA GLU A 46 -5.87 -35.29 -5.44
C GLU A 46 -4.57 -34.59 -5.02
N ASN A 47 -3.46 -35.33 -4.96
CA ASN A 47 -2.15 -34.77 -4.63
C ASN A 47 -1.55 -34.01 -5.82
N ARG A 48 -1.79 -34.46 -7.06
CA ARG A 48 -1.32 -33.78 -8.28
C ARG A 48 -1.97 -32.40 -8.40
N ILE A 49 -3.31 -32.36 -8.35
CA ILE A 49 -4.06 -31.10 -8.42
C ILE A 49 -3.75 -30.20 -7.22
N GLY A 50 -3.64 -30.77 -6.01
CA GLY A 50 -3.27 -30.01 -4.82
C GLY A 50 -1.88 -29.37 -4.88
N PHE A 51 -0.89 -30.10 -5.41
CA PHE A 51 0.46 -29.56 -5.66
C PHE A 51 0.44 -28.45 -6.71
N ALA A 52 -0.25 -28.67 -7.83
CA ALA A 52 -0.37 -27.71 -8.92
C ALA A 52 -1.04 -26.41 -8.47
N LEU A 53 -2.10 -26.48 -7.68
CA LEU A 53 -2.78 -25.30 -7.15
C LEU A 53 -1.90 -24.48 -6.20
N GLN A 54 -1.08 -25.15 -5.37
CA GLN A 54 -0.11 -24.45 -4.54
C GLN A 54 0.94 -23.73 -5.40
N LEU A 55 1.47 -24.39 -6.44
CA LEU A 55 2.39 -23.76 -7.39
C LEU A 55 1.76 -22.53 -8.05
N CYS A 56 0.54 -22.68 -8.58
CA CYS A 56 -0.19 -21.59 -9.22
C CYS A 56 -0.40 -20.40 -8.26
N ALA A 57 -0.84 -20.65 -7.02
CA ALA A 57 -1.04 -19.59 -6.02
C ALA A 57 0.26 -18.86 -5.64
N LEU A 58 1.40 -19.57 -5.64
CA LEU A 58 2.73 -19.00 -5.44
C LEU A 58 3.22 -18.20 -6.64
N ARG A 59 2.83 -18.54 -7.87
CA ARG A 59 3.09 -17.73 -9.06
C ARG A 59 2.26 -16.45 -9.05
N TYR A 60 0.97 -16.60 -8.80
CA TYR A 60 0.02 -15.50 -8.69
C TYR A 60 -1.14 -15.90 -7.78
N PRO A 61 -1.52 -15.09 -6.78
CA PRO A 61 -1.04 -13.74 -6.51
C PRO A 61 0.32 -13.68 -5.79
N GLY A 62 0.92 -14.81 -5.41
CA GLY A 62 2.23 -14.87 -4.73
C GLY A 62 2.19 -15.40 -3.30
N ARG A 63 1.07 -16.00 -2.87
CA ARG A 63 0.85 -16.43 -1.48
C ARG A 63 0.60 -17.94 -1.41
N ALA A 64 0.81 -18.49 -0.21
CA ALA A 64 0.32 -19.82 0.10
C ALA A 64 -1.21 -19.84 0.18
N LEU A 65 -1.81 -20.94 -0.27
CA LEU A 65 -3.22 -21.23 -0.01
C LEU A 65 -3.44 -21.50 1.48
N ALA A 66 -4.52 -20.98 2.04
CA ALA A 66 -4.90 -21.23 3.44
C ALA A 66 -5.50 -22.64 3.61
N PRO A 67 -5.40 -23.26 4.81
CA PRO A 67 -6.12 -24.49 5.13
C PRO A 67 -7.62 -24.31 4.93
N GLY A 68 -8.25 -25.21 4.16
CA GLY A 68 -9.70 -25.14 3.87
C GLY A 68 -10.14 -23.98 2.97
N GLU A 69 -9.21 -23.24 2.34
CA GLU A 69 -9.56 -22.19 1.38
C GLU A 69 -10.38 -22.76 0.21
N MET A 70 -11.50 -22.10 -0.09
CA MET A 70 -12.35 -22.47 -1.21
C MET A 70 -11.70 -22.01 -2.51
N ILE A 71 -11.41 -22.97 -3.40
CA ILE A 71 -10.81 -22.69 -4.70
C ILE A 71 -11.93 -22.46 -5.73
N PRO A 72 -11.90 -21.36 -6.50
CA PRO A 72 -12.89 -21.10 -7.55
C PRO A 72 -12.96 -22.22 -8.59
N ARG A 73 -14.15 -22.46 -9.14
CA ARG A 73 -14.38 -23.57 -10.09
C ARG A 73 -13.59 -23.36 -11.38
N GLU A 74 -13.43 -22.12 -11.81
CA GLU A 74 -12.67 -21.70 -12.98
C GLU A 74 -11.21 -22.14 -12.84
N VAL A 75 -10.59 -21.88 -11.69
CA VAL A 75 -9.23 -22.31 -11.34
C VAL A 75 -9.12 -23.83 -11.32
N LEU A 76 -10.06 -24.52 -10.66
CA LEU A 76 -10.07 -25.99 -10.58
C LEU A 76 -10.18 -26.63 -11.97
N SER A 77 -11.08 -26.11 -12.80
CA SER A 77 -11.33 -26.63 -14.14
C SER A 77 -10.12 -26.39 -15.04
N PHE A 78 -9.52 -25.20 -14.97
CA PHE A 78 -8.36 -24.81 -15.77
C PHE A 78 -7.12 -25.66 -15.43
N VAL A 79 -6.81 -25.82 -14.14
CA VAL A 79 -5.67 -26.63 -13.70
C VAL A 79 -5.95 -28.13 -13.88
N GLY A 80 -7.17 -28.58 -13.58
CA GLY A 80 -7.59 -29.97 -13.75
C GLY A 80 -7.49 -30.45 -15.21
N ALA A 81 -7.90 -29.61 -16.16
CA ALA A 81 -7.82 -29.91 -17.60
C ALA A 81 -6.38 -30.18 -18.06
N GLN A 82 -5.41 -29.40 -17.58
CA GLN A 82 -3.99 -29.59 -17.90
C GLN A 82 -3.42 -30.89 -17.31
N LEU A 83 -3.98 -31.39 -16.22
CA LEU A 83 -3.53 -32.60 -15.52
C LEU A 83 -4.30 -33.86 -15.91
N GLY A 84 -5.41 -33.73 -16.65
CA GLY A 84 -6.36 -34.82 -16.86
C GLY A 84 -7.04 -35.29 -15.56
N VAL A 85 -7.24 -34.38 -14.61
CA VAL A 85 -7.83 -34.67 -13.29
C VAL A 85 -9.17 -33.92 -13.16
N PRO A 86 -10.26 -34.60 -12.74
CA PRO A 86 -11.55 -33.94 -12.58
C PRO A 86 -11.53 -32.97 -11.38
N ALA A 87 -12.31 -31.90 -11.46
CA ALA A 87 -12.31 -30.81 -10.49
C ALA A 87 -12.73 -31.23 -9.07
N ASP A 88 -13.52 -32.30 -8.94
CA ASP A 88 -13.99 -32.88 -7.69
C ASP A 88 -12.90 -33.65 -6.92
N ALA A 89 -11.80 -34.03 -7.59
CA ALA A 89 -10.69 -34.75 -6.95
C ALA A 89 -10.01 -33.95 -5.81
N LEU A 90 -10.16 -32.62 -5.77
CA LEU A 90 -9.56 -31.79 -4.72
C LEU A 90 -10.24 -31.97 -3.34
N LEU A 91 -11.50 -32.41 -3.29
CA LEU A 91 -12.27 -32.49 -2.03
C LEU A 91 -11.54 -33.29 -0.95
N THR A 92 -10.80 -34.33 -1.35
CA THR A 92 -10.03 -35.18 -0.43
C THR A 92 -8.69 -34.55 -0.03
N TYR A 93 -8.08 -33.72 -0.88
CA TYR A 93 -6.77 -33.08 -0.64
C TYR A 93 -6.84 -32.05 0.49
N ALA A 94 -7.94 -31.29 0.59
CA ALA A 94 -8.10 -30.20 1.54
C ALA A 94 -7.99 -30.64 3.02
N THR A 95 -8.18 -31.93 3.31
CA THR A 95 -8.27 -32.47 4.68
C THR A 95 -6.92 -32.80 5.34
N ARG A 96 -5.83 -33.00 4.57
CA ARG A 96 -4.55 -33.52 5.11
C ARG A 96 -3.46 -32.45 5.22
N ARG A 97 -3.33 -31.85 6.41
CA ARG A 97 -2.31 -30.81 6.71
C ARG A 97 -0.88 -31.24 6.41
N GLN A 98 -0.50 -32.47 6.74
CA GLN A 98 0.88 -32.97 6.57
C GLN A 98 1.32 -32.99 5.10
N THR A 99 0.46 -33.46 4.19
CA THR A 99 0.75 -33.52 2.76
C THR A 99 0.88 -32.12 2.16
N ARG A 100 0.05 -31.16 2.61
CA ARG A 100 0.15 -29.77 2.17
C ARG A 100 1.48 -29.12 2.55
N GLN A 101 1.96 -29.39 3.77
CA GLN A 101 3.24 -28.86 4.24
C GLN A 101 4.40 -29.45 3.43
N GLN A 102 4.40 -30.78 3.23
CA GLN A 102 5.40 -31.45 2.39
C GLN A 102 5.43 -30.88 0.97
N HIS A 103 4.26 -30.66 0.35
CA HIS A 103 4.19 -30.04 -0.98
C HIS A 103 4.78 -28.63 -0.98
N MET A 104 4.47 -27.81 0.02
CA MET A 104 5.01 -26.46 0.14
C MET A 104 6.54 -26.46 0.29
N ASP A 105 7.08 -27.38 1.08
CA ASP A 105 8.54 -27.50 1.25
C ASP A 105 9.22 -27.95 -0.05
N THR A 106 8.65 -28.93 -0.76
CA THR A 106 9.13 -29.34 -2.08
C THR A 106 9.04 -28.21 -3.12
N LEU A 107 7.96 -27.43 -3.12
CA LEU A 107 7.80 -26.27 -4.01
C LEU A 107 8.88 -25.21 -3.75
N ARG A 108 9.19 -24.95 -2.48
CA ARG A 108 10.25 -24.01 -2.09
C ARG A 108 11.63 -24.46 -2.55
N GLU A 109 11.90 -25.76 -2.46
CA GLU A 109 13.16 -26.35 -2.89
C GLU A 109 13.34 -26.29 -4.42
N ILE A 110 12.33 -26.74 -5.18
CA ILE A 110 12.41 -26.83 -6.65
C ILE A 110 12.39 -25.45 -7.31
N TYR A 111 11.48 -24.57 -6.87
CA TYR A 111 11.23 -23.28 -7.52
C TYR A 111 11.89 -22.09 -6.80
N GLY A 112 12.63 -22.34 -5.72
CA GLY A 112 13.38 -21.32 -4.99
C GLY A 112 12.53 -20.34 -4.18
N TYR A 113 11.29 -20.71 -3.82
CA TYR A 113 10.43 -19.85 -3.00
C TYR A 113 10.95 -19.68 -1.57
N LYS A 114 10.95 -18.43 -1.09
CA LYS A 114 11.48 -18.03 0.22
C LYS A 114 10.36 -17.55 1.12
N THR A 115 10.42 -17.89 2.40
CA THR A 115 9.49 -17.32 3.39
C THR A 115 9.86 -15.87 3.68
N PHE A 116 8.86 -15.04 4.00
CA PHE A 116 9.09 -13.66 4.46
C PHE A 116 9.67 -13.63 5.89
N THR A 117 10.95 -13.98 6.03
CA THR A 117 11.70 -14.01 7.30
C THR A 117 13.15 -13.57 7.11
N GLY A 118 13.86 -13.32 8.22
CA GLY A 118 15.30 -13.03 8.20
C GLY A 118 15.71 -11.82 7.35
N ARG A 119 16.85 -11.96 6.66
CA ARG A 119 17.43 -10.90 5.81
C ARG A 119 16.50 -10.50 4.66
N GLY A 120 15.94 -11.46 3.93
CA GLY A 120 15.04 -11.16 2.81
C GLY A 120 13.82 -10.33 3.21
N ALA A 121 13.23 -10.62 4.38
CA ALA A 121 12.16 -9.78 4.91
C ALA A 121 12.63 -8.38 5.30
N ARG A 122 13.85 -8.21 5.81
CA ARG A 122 14.42 -6.89 6.12
C ARG A 122 14.59 -6.08 4.84
N ASP A 123 15.19 -6.65 3.82
CA ASP A 123 15.46 -5.98 2.54
C ASP A 123 14.15 -5.53 1.87
N LEU A 124 13.12 -6.39 1.90
CA LEU A 124 11.78 -6.04 1.39
C LEU A 124 11.10 -4.93 2.20
N ARG A 125 11.25 -4.91 3.53
CA ARG A 125 10.73 -3.82 4.37
C ARG A 125 11.43 -2.51 4.03
N GLU A 126 12.75 -2.50 3.97
CA GLU A 126 13.54 -1.32 3.63
C GLU A 126 13.17 -0.78 2.25
N TRP A 127 13.06 -1.66 1.26
CA TRP A 127 12.57 -1.31 -0.06
C TRP A 127 11.17 -0.69 -0.01
N THR A 128 10.24 -1.26 0.76
CA THR A 128 8.87 -0.73 0.90
C THR A 128 8.86 0.68 1.50
N PHE A 129 9.70 0.94 2.50
CA PHE A 129 9.87 2.28 3.07
C PHE A 129 10.44 3.28 2.06
N GLY A 130 11.36 2.84 1.20
CA GLY A 130 11.86 3.63 0.08
C GLY A 130 10.78 4.00 -0.94
N GLN A 131 9.83 3.10 -1.21
CA GLN A 131 8.73 3.33 -2.17
C GLN A 131 7.57 4.17 -1.60
N ALA A 132 7.52 4.35 -0.28
CA ALA A 132 6.34 4.91 0.37
C ALA A 132 6.09 6.39 0.09
N GLU A 133 7.11 7.18 -0.28
CA GLU A 133 6.92 8.59 -0.64
C GLU A 133 6.26 8.76 -2.02
N ASP A 134 6.59 7.88 -2.97
CA ASP A 134 6.05 7.89 -4.33
C ASP A 134 4.69 7.21 -4.45
N ALA A 135 4.32 6.41 -3.44
CA ALA A 135 3.04 5.72 -3.41
C ALA A 135 1.87 6.72 -3.33
N ARG A 136 0.86 6.51 -4.16
CA ARG A 136 -0.33 7.38 -4.20
C ARG A 136 -1.43 6.96 -3.22
N SER A 137 -1.41 5.71 -2.77
CA SER A 137 -2.36 5.14 -1.82
C SER A 137 -1.75 3.94 -1.08
N ASN A 138 -2.42 3.49 -0.03
CA ASN A 138 -2.08 2.23 0.66
C ASN A 138 -2.11 1.04 -0.31
N GLU A 139 -3.11 1.02 -1.20
CA GLU A 139 -3.27 -0.04 -2.21
C GLU A 139 -2.14 -0.02 -3.24
N ASP A 140 -1.72 1.15 -3.73
CA ASP A 140 -0.58 1.28 -4.66
C ASP A 140 0.71 0.73 -4.01
N LEU A 141 1.00 1.11 -2.77
CA LEU A 141 2.16 0.60 -2.05
C LEU A 141 2.10 -0.92 -1.84
N ALA A 142 0.93 -1.45 -1.48
CA ALA A 142 0.72 -2.88 -1.30
C ALA A 142 0.88 -3.67 -2.60
N HIS A 143 0.34 -3.16 -3.70
CA HIS A 143 0.52 -3.73 -5.03
C HIS A 143 2.00 -3.80 -5.41
N ARG A 144 2.74 -2.69 -5.22
CA ARG A 144 4.21 -2.65 -5.44
C ARG A 144 4.94 -3.67 -4.57
N PHE A 145 4.61 -3.78 -3.29
CA PHE A 145 5.18 -4.77 -2.38
C PHE A 145 4.91 -6.21 -2.84
N ILE A 146 3.69 -6.51 -3.31
CA ILE A 146 3.32 -7.84 -3.79
C ILE A 146 4.10 -8.19 -5.07
N VAL A 147 4.16 -7.25 -6.02
CA VAL A 147 4.97 -7.41 -7.23
C VAL A 147 6.42 -7.70 -6.87
N ARG A 148 7.00 -6.92 -5.96
CA ARG A 148 8.38 -7.10 -5.52
C ARG A 148 8.62 -8.45 -4.85
N CYS A 149 7.69 -8.89 -4.00
CA CYS A 149 7.75 -10.22 -3.40
C CYS A 149 7.80 -11.31 -4.47
N ARG A 150 6.98 -11.22 -5.52
CA ARG A 150 7.01 -12.20 -6.63
C ARG A 150 8.32 -12.17 -7.41
N GLU A 151 8.85 -10.98 -7.72
CA GLU A 151 10.15 -10.84 -8.40
C GLU A 151 11.30 -11.48 -7.61
N THR A 152 11.23 -11.44 -6.27
CA THR A 152 12.25 -12.04 -5.40
C THR A 152 11.89 -13.44 -4.91
N SER A 153 10.89 -14.09 -5.54
CA SER A 153 10.34 -15.41 -5.16
C SER A 153 10.02 -15.51 -3.66
N THR A 154 9.60 -14.43 -3.04
CA THR A 154 9.24 -14.38 -1.62
C THR A 154 7.74 -14.59 -1.48
N ILE A 155 7.37 -15.63 -0.73
CA ILE A 155 5.98 -15.95 -0.40
C ILE A 155 5.41 -14.81 0.45
N LEU A 156 4.28 -14.26 0.01
CA LEU A 156 3.63 -13.15 0.70
C LEU A 156 3.35 -13.51 2.17
N PRO A 157 3.65 -12.59 3.12
CA PRO A 157 3.22 -12.76 4.50
C PRO A 157 1.70 -12.58 4.62
N ALA A 158 1.17 -12.82 5.82
CA ALA A 158 -0.24 -12.58 6.11
C ALA A 158 -0.68 -11.15 5.71
N VAL A 159 -1.91 -11.01 5.20
CA VAL A 159 -2.47 -9.72 4.75
C VAL A 159 -2.32 -8.63 5.82
N SER A 160 -2.55 -8.96 7.09
CA SER A 160 -2.39 -8.03 8.21
C SER A 160 -0.95 -7.53 8.41
N THR A 161 0.06 -8.34 8.05
CA THR A 161 1.47 -7.92 8.04
C THR A 161 1.73 -6.92 6.91
N ILE A 162 1.14 -7.14 5.74
CA ILE A 162 1.27 -6.24 4.58
C ILE A 162 0.58 -4.92 4.88
N GLU A 163 -0.65 -4.95 5.39
CA GLU A 163 -1.41 -3.76 5.81
C GLU A 163 -0.59 -2.93 6.79
N ARG A 164 -0.11 -3.54 7.87
CA ARG A 164 0.70 -2.85 8.88
C ARG A 164 2.00 -2.28 8.30
N LEU A 165 2.72 -3.06 7.49
CA LEU A 165 3.96 -2.59 6.86
C LEU A 165 3.71 -1.37 5.96
N CYS A 166 2.65 -1.40 5.15
CA CYS A 166 2.31 -0.27 4.29
C CYS A 166 1.89 0.97 5.11
N ALA A 167 1.13 0.77 6.18
CA ALA A 167 0.74 1.84 7.10
C ALA A 167 1.96 2.52 7.73
N ASP A 168 2.84 1.71 8.33
CA ASP A 168 4.04 2.17 9.01
C ASP A 168 4.96 2.91 8.04
N ALA A 169 5.14 2.37 6.84
CA ALA A 169 5.94 2.98 5.79
C ALA A 169 5.38 4.34 5.32
N LEU A 170 4.06 4.45 5.18
CA LEU A 170 3.40 5.70 4.78
C LEU A 170 3.45 6.77 5.89
N VAL A 171 3.28 6.38 7.15
CA VAL A 171 3.45 7.29 8.30
C VAL A 171 4.89 7.77 8.39
N ALA A 172 5.87 6.88 8.21
CA ALA A 172 7.27 7.25 8.19
C ALA A 172 7.64 8.15 7.00
N ALA A 173 7.03 7.92 5.83
CA ALA A 173 7.17 8.81 4.67
C ALA A 173 6.60 10.21 4.95
N GLU A 174 5.43 10.30 5.57
CA GLU A 174 4.83 11.59 5.95
C GLU A 174 5.72 12.37 6.92
N ARG A 175 6.21 11.72 7.98
CA ARG A 175 7.16 12.34 8.92
C ARG A 175 8.44 12.82 8.23
N ARG A 176 9.03 12.01 7.34
CA ARG A 176 10.23 12.42 6.57
C ARG A 176 9.99 13.62 5.67
N ILE A 177 8.78 13.73 5.09
CA ILE A 177 8.39 14.88 4.29
C ILE A 177 8.25 16.11 5.20
N GLU A 178 7.53 16.00 6.31
CA GLU A 178 7.36 17.07 7.29
C GLU A 178 8.70 17.58 7.83
N THR A 179 9.59 16.68 8.24
CA THR A 179 10.95 17.02 8.70
C THR A 179 11.73 17.76 7.62
N ARG A 180 11.73 17.28 6.37
CA ARG A 180 12.41 17.96 5.27
C ARG A 180 11.83 19.35 4.98
N ILE A 181 10.50 19.52 5.05
CA ILE A 181 9.88 20.85 4.92
C ILE A 181 10.41 21.75 6.02
N ALA A 182 10.30 21.31 7.27
CA ALA A 182 10.70 22.09 8.42
C ALA A 182 12.17 22.51 8.33
N GLU A 183 13.08 21.57 8.05
CA GLU A 183 14.53 21.80 7.90
C GLU A 183 14.86 22.84 6.81
N ASN A 184 14.05 22.96 5.77
CA ASN A 184 14.24 23.97 4.73
C ASN A 184 13.67 25.36 5.08
N LEU A 185 13.00 25.52 6.23
CA LEU A 185 12.50 26.80 6.73
C LEU A 185 13.48 27.42 7.73
N THR A 186 13.79 28.71 7.57
CA THR A 186 14.59 29.48 8.53
C THR A 186 13.85 29.64 9.87
N ALA A 187 14.59 29.89 10.95
CA ALA A 187 14.00 30.10 12.27
C ALA A 187 12.97 31.25 12.27
N ASP A 188 13.27 32.35 11.58
CA ASP A 188 12.37 33.50 11.45
C ASP A 188 11.06 33.13 10.75
N VAL A 189 11.12 32.32 9.69
CA VAL A 189 9.91 31.87 8.98
C VAL A 189 9.08 30.96 9.86
N ARG A 190 9.71 30.06 10.64
CA ARG A 190 8.98 29.19 11.58
C ARG A 190 8.26 30.01 12.65
N ASP A 191 8.95 30.97 13.28
CA ASP A 191 8.34 31.86 14.28
C ASP A 191 7.18 32.69 13.69
N HIS A 192 7.33 33.22 12.47
CA HIS A 192 6.22 33.90 11.79
C HIS A 192 5.03 32.98 11.51
N LEU A 193 5.26 31.74 11.11
CA LEU A 193 4.19 30.75 10.88
C LEU A 193 3.48 30.38 12.18
N ASP A 194 4.21 30.18 13.28
CA ASP A 194 3.64 29.88 14.60
C ASP A 194 2.81 31.06 15.14
N LYS A 195 3.29 32.29 14.92
CA LYS A 195 2.56 33.52 15.27
C LYS A 195 1.23 33.66 14.52
N LEU A 196 1.06 33.06 13.35
CA LEU A 196 -0.24 33.04 12.67
C LEU A 196 -1.33 32.38 13.53
N LEU A 197 -0.93 31.40 14.34
CA LEU A 197 -1.85 30.67 15.19
C LEU A 197 -2.12 31.42 16.50
N SER A 198 -1.17 32.17 17.05
CA SER A 198 -1.29 32.83 18.37
C SER A 198 -1.77 34.27 18.31
N GLU A 199 -1.43 35.03 17.26
CA GLU A 199 -1.78 36.44 17.12
C GLU A 199 -3.27 36.63 16.82
N MET A 200 -3.95 37.39 17.67
CA MET A 200 -5.38 37.71 17.54
C MET A 200 -5.58 39.12 16.98
N LEU A 201 -6.43 39.21 15.97
CA LEU A 201 -6.92 40.46 15.40
C LEU A 201 -8.22 40.92 16.09
N ALA A 202 -8.64 42.14 15.77
CA ALA A 202 -9.93 42.66 16.17
C ALA A 202 -11.06 41.66 15.86
N GLY A 203 -11.96 41.46 16.83
CA GLY A 203 -13.00 40.43 16.73
C GLY A 203 -12.56 39.03 17.19
N ASN A 204 -11.40 38.90 17.84
CA ASN A 204 -10.87 37.62 18.37
C ASN A 204 -10.66 36.55 17.27
N ILE A 205 -10.22 37.01 16.09
CA ILE A 205 -9.93 36.17 14.94
C ILE A 205 -8.41 35.99 14.86
N SER A 206 -7.93 34.75 14.79
CA SER A 206 -6.49 34.52 14.61
C SER A 206 -6.00 35.05 13.25
N ARG A 207 -4.73 35.46 13.19
CA ARG A 207 -4.09 35.87 11.94
C ARG A 207 -4.20 34.80 10.84
N PHE A 208 -4.15 33.52 11.22
CA PHE A 208 -4.40 32.37 10.33
C PHE A 208 -5.82 32.38 9.72
N ILE A 209 -6.87 32.55 10.53
CA ILE A 209 -8.25 32.60 10.04
C ILE A 209 -8.46 33.84 9.16
N TRP A 210 -7.89 34.99 9.53
CA TRP A 210 -7.98 36.22 8.74
C TRP A 210 -7.36 36.07 7.33
N LEU A 211 -6.23 35.38 7.22
CA LEU A 211 -5.60 35.05 5.93
C LEU A 211 -6.48 34.12 5.08
N ARG A 212 -7.16 33.17 5.73
CA ARG A 212 -7.98 32.16 5.06
C ARG A 212 -9.35 32.69 4.63
N ASN A 213 -9.90 33.66 5.36
CA ASN A 213 -11.18 34.30 5.03
C ASN A 213 -11.01 35.22 3.81
N PHE A 214 -11.16 34.63 2.62
CA PHE A 214 -11.12 35.33 1.35
C PHE A 214 -12.53 35.79 0.96
N GLU A 215 -12.79 37.09 1.08
CA GLU A 215 -14.04 37.71 0.62
C GLU A 215 -13.80 38.40 -0.72
N VAL A 216 -14.47 37.91 -1.77
CA VAL A 216 -14.49 38.56 -3.08
C VAL A 216 -15.48 39.72 -3.02
N GLY A 217 -14.99 40.94 -3.20
CA GLY A 217 -15.84 42.14 -3.33
C GLY A 217 -15.50 42.91 -4.60
N ASN A 218 -16.44 43.73 -5.05
CA ASN A 218 -16.33 44.54 -6.27
C ASN A 218 -16.12 46.04 -5.99
N ASN A 219 -15.66 46.39 -4.78
CA ASN A 219 -15.44 47.77 -4.36
C ASN A 219 -14.00 48.00 -3.87
N SER A 220 -13.59 49.27 -3.78
CA SER A 220 -12.23 49.66 -3.39
C SER A 220 -11.86 49.20 -1.98
N ALA A 221 -12.81 49.11 -1.06
CA ALA A 221 -12.56 48.60 0.29
C ALA A 221 -12.20 47.11 0.28
N ALA A 222 -12.84 46.31 -0.56
CA ALA A 222 -12.49 44.90 -0.75
C ALA A 222 -11.11 44.75 -1.41
N ALA A 223 -10.78 45.59 -2.39
CA ALA A 223 -9.46 45.61 -3.01
C ALA A 223 -8.35 45.92 -1.99
N ASN A 224 -8.54 46.93 -1.14
CA ASN A 224 -7.58 47.27 -0.08
C ASN A 224 -7.36 46.11 0.90
N ARG A 225 -8.44 45.44 1.36
CA ARG A 225 -8.32 44.25 2.22
C ARG A 225 -7.55 43.09 1.56
N LEU A 226 -7.59 42.96 0.23
CA LEU A 226 -6.80 41.97 -0.50
C LEU A 226 -5.33 42.39 -0.62
N LEU A 227 -5.05 43.68 -0.79
CA LEU A 227 -3.70 44.22 -0.78
C LEU A 227 -3.04 44.05 0.59
N ASP A 228 -3.75 44.35 1.69
CA ASP A 228 -3.25 44.14 3.06
C ASP A 228 -2.84 42.68 3.30
N ARG A 229 -3.65 41.73 2.82
CA ARG A 229 -3.35 40.29 2.88
C ARG A 229 -2.14 39.92 2.03
N LEU A 230 -2.06 40.44 0.81
CA LEU A 230 -0.93 40.18 -0.08
C LEU A 230 0.37 40.73 0.49
N GLU A 231 0.34 41.94 1.07
CA GLU A 231 1.48 42.56 1.73
C GLU A 231 1.94 41.69 2.91
N PHE A 232 1.01 41.27 3.78
CA PHE A 232 1.34 40.35 4.87
C PHE A 232 1.88 39.00 4.37
N LEU A 233 1.30 38.40 3.32
CA LEU A 233 1.82 37.13 2.77
C LEU A 233 3.26 37.29 2.24
N ARG A 234 3.60 38.46 1.70
CA ARG A 234 4.97 38.76 1.25
C ARG A 234 5.94 38.88 2.44
N THR A 235 5.50 39.36 3.60
CA THR A 235 6.36 39.42 4.80
C THR A 235 6.71 38.06 5.37
N LEU A 236 5.90 37.02 5.11
CA LEU A 236 6.20 35.65 5.54
C LEU A 236 7.45 35.07 4.86
N ASN A 237 7.86 35.61 3.72
CA ASN A 237 9.08 35.26 2.99
C ASN A 237 9.31 33.74 2.83
N ILE A 238 8.24 32.99 2.58
CA ILE A 238 8.29 31.52 2.44
C ILE A 238 8.91 31.19 1.08
N ASN A 239 10.12 30.64 1.08
CA ASN A 239 10.77 30.22 -0.15
C ASN A 239 10.11 28.95 -0.71
N HIS A 240 9.65 29.01 -1.97
CA HIS A 240 9.09 27.85 -2.67
C HIS A 240 10.08 26.67 -2.78
N SER A 241 11.39 26.93 -2.65
CA SER A 241 12.42 25.87 -2.59
C SER A 241 12.21 24.90 -1.43
N ALA A 242 11.52 25.31 -0.35
CA ALA A 242 11.23 24.45 0.78
C ALA A 242 10.42 23.19 0.40
N LEU A 243 9.70 23.25 -0.72
CA LEU A 243 8.90 22.15 -1.26
C LEU A 243 9.53 21.47 -2.50
N ALA A 244 10.68 21.96 -3.00
CA ALA A 244 11.20 21.54 -4.30
C ALA A 244 11.57 20.04 -4.38
N SER A 245 11.97 19.44 -3.26
CA SER A 245 12.33 18.01 -3.19
C SER A 245 11.14 17.08 -2.92
N ILE A 246 9.92 17.61 -2.85
CA ILE A 246 8.72 16.88 -2.42
C ILE A 246 7.85 16.56 -3.64
N PRO A 247 7.41 15.30 -3.80
CA PRO A 247 6.51 14.95 -4.90
C PRO A 247 5.24 15.79 -4.91
N ALA A 248 4.82 16.28 -6.09
CA ALA A 248 3.67 17.16 -6.24
C ALA A 248 2.36 16.60 -5.64
N HIS A 249 2.16 15.28 -5.72
CA HIS A 249 0.98 14.64 -5.13
C HIS A 249 0.97 14.70 -3.59
N ARG A 250 2.14 14.76 -2.94
CA ARG A 250 2.28 14.94 -1.49
C ARG A 250 1.98 16.37 -1.10
N ILE A 251 2.48 17.35 -1.86
CA ILE A 251 2.13 18.76 -1.68
C ILE A 251 0.61 18.96 -1.79
N ALA A 252 -0.02 18.36 -2.81
CA ALA A 252 -1.48 18.41 -2.97
C ALA A 252 -2.25 17.72 -1.83
N ARG A 253 -1.65 16.72 -1.15
CA ARG A 253 -2.24 16.09 0.04
C ARG A 253 -2.12 16.98 1.27
N LEU A 254 -0.93 17.54 1.52
CA LEU A 254 -0.66 18.48 2.60
C LEU A 254 -1.57 19.71 2.50
N ARG A 255 -1.73 20.26 1.29
CA ARG A 255 -2.70 21.34 1.02
C ARG A 255 -4.11 20.97 1.45
N ARG A 256 -4.61 19.80 1.03
CA ARG A 256 -5.96 19.32 1.40
C ARG A 256 -6.10 19.05 2.90
N GLN A 257 -5.03 18.62 3.57
CA GLN A 257 -5.00 18.50 5.03
C GLN A 257 -5.09 19.89 5.68
N GLY A 258 -4.28 20.85 5.25
CA GLY A 258 -4.30 22.23 5.74
C GLY A 258 -5.66 22.92 5.53
N GLU A 259 -6.32 22.67 4.39
CA GLU A 259 -7.67 23.17 4.10
C GLU A 259 -8.73 22.64 5.10
N ARG A 260 -8.48 21.54 5.82
CA ARG A 260 -9.41 20.99 6.82
C ARG A 260 -9.18 21.51 8.23
N TYR A 261 -7.98 21.99 8.54
CA TYR A 261 -7.67 22.45 9.89
C TYR A 261 -8.08 23.92 10.12
N PHE A 262 -8.56 24.19 11.33
CA PHE A 262 -8.74 25.53 11.90
C PHE A 262 -7.66 25.77 12.96
N THR A 263 -7.55 27.00 13.47
CA THR A 263 -6.52 27.39 14.44
C THR A 263 -6.39 26.42 15.61
N ASP A 264 -7.51 26.03 16.22
CA ASP A 264 -7.51 25.14 17.39
C ASP A 264 -6.99 23.74 17.01
N GLY A 265 -7.41 23.23 15.85
CA GLY A 265 -6.93 21.94 15.35
C GLY A 265 -5.46 21.93 14.92
N LEU A 266 -4.85 23.08 14.61
CA LEU A 266 -3.41 23.18 14.36
C LEU A 266 -2.62 23.31 15.68
N ARG A 267 -3.15 24.06 16.65
CA ARG A 267 -2.53 24.21 17.99
C ARG A 267 -2.48 22.90 18.77
N ASP A 268 -3.43 21.99 18.55
CA ASP A 268 -3.44 20.66 19.19
C ASP A 268 -2.38 19.69 18.63
N ILE A 269 -1.73 20.03 17.51
CA ILE A 269 -0.75 19.18 16.80
C ILE A 269 0.69 19.70 16.95
N THR A 270 0.87 20.98 17.31
CA THR A 270 2.15 21.62 17.64
C THR A 270 2.58 21.35 19.07
#